data_AF-A0A2I0L3P8-F1
#
_entry.id   AF-A0A2I0L3P8-F1
#
_cell.length_a   1.000
_cell.length_b   1.000
_cell.length_c   1.000
_cell.angle_alpha   90.00
_cell.angle_beta   90.00
_cell.angle_gamma   90.00
#
_symmetry.space_group_name_H-M   'P 1'
#
loop_
_entity.id
_entity.type
_entity.pdbx_description
1 polymer ?
#
loop_
_entity_poly.entity_id
_entity_poly.type
_entity_poly.pdbx_seq_one_letter_code
_entity_poly.pdbx_strand_id
1 'polypeptide(L)'
;MVQVDADDVDMIQKALDCKKHPLSFDITAACSCFVLGLVSAACHIRGGGFDNVLVISADSLSRYVDWADRGTCVLFGDAAGAVLVQANQRIIDAVATRLEVPQERVISNLANYGNTSVASIPLALDKAVRSGKVKPGHMIASAGFGARVTWGSAIVRWG
;
A
#
# COMPACT_ATOMS: atom_id res chain seq x y z
N MET A 1 20.82 -21.57 -2.05
CA MET A 1 20.36 -20.55 -1.09
C MET A 1 21.08 -19.28 -1.47
N VAL A 2 20.47 -18.49 -2.36
CA VAL A 2 21.08 -17.27 -2.90
C VAL A 2 20.91 -16.20 -1.82
N GLN A 3 22.00 -15.82 -1.17
CA GLN A 3 22.06 -14.63 -0.34
C GLN A 3 22.04 -13.43 -1.30
N VAL A 4 21.04 -12.57 -1.16
CA VAL A 4 21.08 -11.22 -1.70
C VAL A 4 21.88 -10.41 -0.67
N ASP A 5 23.05 -9.92 -1.07
CA ASP A 5 23.99 -9.24 -0.19
C ASP A 5 23.38 -7.92 0.31
N ALA A 6 23.66 -7.56 1.57
CA ALA A 6 23.13 -6.38 2.25
C ALA A 6 23.50 -5.01 1.62
N ASP A 7 24.18 -5.02 0.47
CA ASP A 7 24.70 -3.84 -0.24
C ASP A 7 23.69 -3.23 -1.23
N ASP A 8 22.68 -3.98 -1.68
CA ASP A 8 21.74 -3.53 -2.72
C ASP A 8 20.84 -2.38 -2.25
N VAL A 9 20.41 -2.44 -0.99
CA VAL A 9 19.54 -1.42 -0.38
C VAL A 9 20.23 -0.06 -0.31
N ASP A 10 21.51 -0.04 0.06
CA ASP A 10 22.33 1.17 0.15
C ASP A 10 22.58 1.77 -1.23
N MET A 11 22.80 0.93 -2.24
CA MET A 11 22.93 1.35 -3.63
C MET A 11 21.64 2.01 -4.14
N ILE A 12 20.49 1.40 -3.88
CA ILE A 12 19.19 1.93 -4.30
C ILE A 12 18.91 3.27 -3.63
N GLN A 13 19.15 3.39 -2.32
CA GLN A 13 18.95 4.65 -1.60
C GLN A 13 19.83 5.79 -2.14
N LYS A 14 21.09 5.49 -2.47
CA LYS A 14 22.00 6.45 -3.11
C LYS A 14 21.54 6.82 -4.51
N ALA A 15 21.14 5.83 -5.31
CA ALA A 15 20.66 6.05 -6.68
C ALA A 15 19.36 6.88 -6.74
N LEU A 16 18.50 6.74 -5.73
CA LEU A 16 17.26 7.50 -5.59
C LEU A 16 17.41 8.85 -4.85
N ASP A 17 18.64 9.26 -4.52
CA ASP A 17 18.94 10.50 -3.77
C ASP A 17 18.08 10.67 -2.51
N CYS A 18 17.96 9.59 -1.73
CA CYS A 18 17.09 9.56 -0.55
C CYS A 18 17.67 10.43 0.60
N LYS A 19 17.16 11.65 0.73
CA LYS A 19 17.67 12.68 1.66
C LYS A 19 17.45 12.42 3.16
N LYS A 20 16.62 11.43 3.52
CA LYS A 20 16.13 11.22 4.90
C LYS A 20 16.49 9.87 5.51
N HIS A 21 17.35 9.07 4.87
CA HIS A 21 17.69 7.71 5.32
C HIS A 21 16.43 6.88 5.66
N PRO A 22 15.55 6.62 4.68
CA PRO A 22 14.34 5.84 4.92
C PRO A 22 14.67 4.45 5.47
N LEU A 23 13.77 3.87 6.27
CA LEU A 23 13.89 2.46 6.66
C LEU A 23 13.88 1.60 5.40
N SER A 24 14.86 0.71 5.30
CA SER A 24 15.11 -0.05 4.10
C SER A 24 15.76 -1.38 4.44
N PHE A 25 15.33 -2.47 3.82
CA PHE A 25 15.83 -3.81 4.09
C PHE A 25 15.48 -4.74 2.92
N ASP A 26 16.25 -5.82 2.78
CA ASP A 26 16.00 -6.85 1.76
C ASP A 26 15.11 -7.97 2.28
N ILE A 27 14.33 -8.54 1.35
CA ILE A 27 13.53 -9.74 1.58
C ILE A 27 14.00 -10.80 0.59
N THR A 28 14.75 -11.79 1.10
CA THR A 28 15.15 -12.95 0.29
C THR A 28 14.04 -14.01 0.33
N ALA A 29 13.26 -14.13 -0.75
CA ALA A 29 12.18 -15.10 -0.82
C ALA A 29 11.86 -15.62 -2.24
N ALA A 30 12.88 -15.73 -3.10
CA ALA A 30 12.75 -16.21 -4.48
C ALA A 30 11.52 -15.60 -5.20
N CYS A 31 10.74 -16.41 -5.94
CA CYS A 31 9.56 -15.96 -6.68
C CYS A 31 8.42 -15.37 -5.82
N SER A 32 8.50 -15.49 -4.49
CA SER A 32 7.48 -14.96 -3.56
C SER A 32 7.84 -13.59 -2.97
N CYS A 33 9.03 -13.07 -3.25
CA CYS A 33 9.54 -11.83 -2.67
C CYS A 33 8.61 -10.63 -2.92
N PHE A 34 8.03 -10.52 -4.12
CA PHE A 34 7.14 -9.42 -4.45
C PHE A 34 5.84 -9.44 -3.61
N VAL A 35 5.24 -10.61 -3.43
CA VAL A 35 4.03 -10.78 -2.61
C VAL A 35 4.32 -10.48 -1.15
N LEU A 36 5.44 -10.99 -0.63
CA LEU A 36 5.86 -10.70 0.75
C LEU A 36 6.21 -9.22 0.96
N GLY A 37 6.83 -8.58 -0.04
CA GLY A 37 7.09 -7.15 -0.06
C GLY A 37 5.81 -6.32 0.01
N LEU A 38 4.78 -6.70 -0.75
CA LEU A 38 3.47 -6.03 -0.68
C LEU A 38 2.77 -6.21 0.68
N VAL A 39 2.80 -7.42 1.25
CA VAL A 39 2.22 -7.68 2.59
C VAL A 39 2.97 -6.88 3.65
N SER A 40 4.30 -6.84 3.56
CA SER A 40 5.15 -6.05 4.46
C SER A 40 4.85 -4.55 4.33
N ALA A 41 4.77 -4.02 3.12
CA ALA A 41 4.41 -2.63 2.87
C ALA A 41 3.04 -2.28 3.46
N ALA A 42 2.03 -3.13 3.25
CA ALA A 42 0.71 -2.95 3.86
C ALA A 42 0.77 -2.98 5.39
N CYS A 43 1.54 -3.88 6.00
CA CYS A 43 1.74 -3.91 7.46
C CYS A 43 2.41 -2.64 7.98
N HIS A 44 3.44 -2.13 7.31
CA HIS A 44 4.16 -0.92 7.72
C HIS A 44 3.28 0.33 7.61
N ILE A 45 2.45 0.41 6.57
CA ILE A 45 1.46 1.48 6.42
C ILE A 45 0.36 1.35 7.49
N ARG A 46 -0.15 0.14 7.74
CA ARG A 46 -1.14 -0.12 8.82
C ARG A 46 -0.60 0.16 10.21
N GLY A 47 0.69 -0.05 10.43
CA GLY A 47 1.38 0.26 11.69
C GLY A 47 1.47 1.75 11.99
N GLY A 48 1.06 2.63 11.06
CA GLY A 48 1.03 4.09 11.24
C GLY A 48 2.41 4.77 11.19
N GLY A 49 3.48 4.02 10.92
CA GLY A 49 4.85 4.55 10.86
C GLY A 49 5.29 5.02 9.47
N PHE A 50 4.55 4.66 8.41
CA PHE A 50 4.94 4.92 7.02
C PHE A 50 3.73 5.27 6.16
N ASP A 51 3.78 6.39 5.43
CA ASP A 51 2.70 6.78 4.50
C ASP A 51 2.92 6.26 3.07
N ASN A 52 4.19 6.05 2.72
CA ASN A 52 4.65 5.63 1.41
C ASN A 52 5.71 4.55 1.60
N VAL A 53 5.53 3.42 0.93
CA VAL A 53 6.49 2.31 0.93
C VAL A 53 6.77 1.93 -0.52
N LEU A 54 8.03 2.00 -0.92
CA LEU A 54 8.50 1.55 -2.23
C LEU A 54 8.91 0.08 -2.12
N VAL A 55 8.23 -0.79 -2.85
CA VAL A 55 8.57 -2.21 -2.96
C VAL A 55 9.30 -2.42 -4.28
N ILE A 56 10.49 -2.99 -4.22
CA ILE A 56 11.30 -3.33 -5.39
C ILE A 56 11.55 -4.83 -5.36
N SER A 57 11.45 -5.48 -6.51
CA SER A 57 11.81 -6.87 -6.73
C SER A 57 12.68 -6.94 -7.96
N ALA A 58 13.83 -7.61 -7.85
CA ALA A 58 14.76 -7.77 -8.95
C ALA A 58 15.39 -9.16 -8.89
N ASP A 59 15.59 -9.75 -10.06
CA ASP A 59 16.21 -11.04 -10.25
C ASP A 59 17.26 -10.91 -11.36
N SER A 60 18.46 -11.44 -11.10
CA SER A 60 19.56 -11.54 -12.09
C SER A 60 19.98 -13.00 -12.25
N LEU A 61 18.99 -13.86 -12.55
CA LEU A 61 19.16 -15.31 -12.55
C LEU A 61 20.01 -15.80 -13.72
N SER A 62 20.12 -15.04 -14.82
CA SER A 62 20.93 -15.40 -15.99
C SER A 62 22.39 -15.70 -15.64
N ARG A 63 22.91 -15.09 -14.56
CA ARG A 63 24.28 -15.29 -14.05
C ARG A 63 24.53 -16.67 -13.46
N TYR A 64 23.47 -17.40 -13.10
CA TYR A 64 23.54 -18.69 -12.42
C TYR A 64 22.96 -19.84 -13.25
N VAL A 65 22.55 -19.56 -14.48
CA VAL A 65 22.02 -20.55 -15.43
C VAL A 65 23.17 -21.30 -16.10
N ASP A 66 23.08 -22.63 -16.14
CA ASP A 66 23.91 -23.44 -17.02
C ASP A 66 23.34 -23.41 -18.45
N TRP A 67 24.06 -22.76 -19.36
CA TRP A 67 23.64 -22.60 -20.75
C TRP A 67 23.69 -23.90 -21.57
N ALA A 68 24.37 -24.94 -21.08
CA ALA A 68 24.34 -26.27 -21.68
C ALA A 68 23.07 -27.05 -21.31
N ASP A 69 22.43 -26.73 -20.18
CA ASP A 69 21.17 -27.34 -19.76
C ASP A 69 19.96 -26.67 -20.39
N ARG A 70 19.41 -27.31 -21.42
CA ARG A 70 18.21 -26.85 -22.13
C ARG A 70 16.94 -26.82 -21.26
N GLY A 71 16.92 -27.53 -20.14
CA GLY A 71 15.76 -27.55 -19.23
C GLY A 71 15.58 -26.24 -18.47
N THR A 72 16.66 -25.54 -18.18
CA THR A 72 16.66 -24.33 -17.33
C THR A 72 17.01 -23.06 -18.10
N CYS A 73 17.84 -23.14 -19.14
CA CYS A 73 18.31 -21.96 -19.86
C CYS A 73 17.24 -21.21 -20.67
N VAL A 74 16.10 -21.84 -20.92
CA VAL A 74 14.94 -21.24 -21.59
C VAL A 74 13.91 -20.64 -20.62
N LEU A 75 14.05 -20.90 -19.31
CA LEU A 75 13.05 -20.55 -18.29
C LEU A 75 13.43 -19.31 -17.47
N PHE A 76 14.72 -19.13 -17.19
CA PHE A 76 15.19 -18.09 -16.28
C PHE A 76 15.86 -16.94 -17.04
N GLY A 77 15.64 -15.72 -16.55
CA GLY A 77 16.21 -14.51 -17.10
C GLY A 77 16.28 -13.42 -16.04
N ASP A 78 16.64 -12.23 -16.47
CA ASP A 78 16.82 -11.08 -15.59
C ASP A 78 15.61 -10.14 -15.72
N ALA A 79 15.11 -9.67 -14.60
CA ALA A 79 13.99 -8.74 -14.56
C ALA A 79 14.02 -7.91 -13.27
N ALA A 80 13.47 -6.70 -13.33
CA ALA A 80 13.23 -5.87 -12.16
C ALA A 80 11.88 -5.16 -12.28
N GLY A 81 11.23 -4.94 -11.15
CA GLY A 81 9.97 -4.24 -11.03
C GLY A 81 9.85 -3.50 -9.71
N ALA A 82 9.10 -2.40 -9.70
CA ALA A 82 8.88 -1.59 -8.51
C ALA A 82 7.43 -1.10 -8.44
N VAL A 83 6.88 -1.03 -7.22
CA VAL A 83 5.56 -0.48 -6.93
C VAL A 83 5.63 0.42 -5.71
N LEU A 84 5.05 1.61 -5.83
CA LEU A 84 4.85 2.52 -4.71
C LEU A 84 3.47 2.26 -4.07
N VAL A 85 3.47 1.90 -2.79
CA VAL A 85 2.27 1.70 -2.00
C VAL A 85 2.05 2.92 -1.11
N GLN A 86 0.87 3.53 -1.18
CA GLN A 86 0.54 4.76 -0.43
C GLN A 86 -0.83 4.66 0.25
N ALA A 87 -0.91 5.18 1.48
CA ALA A 87 -2.19 5.58 2.11
C ALA A 87 -2.53 7.02 1.70
N ASN A 88 -3.59 7.26 0.93
CA ASN A 88 -3.90 8.61 0.44
C ASN A 88 -5.03 9.35 1.19
N GLN A 89 -4.66 10.01 2.30
CA GLN A 89 -5.56 10.89 3.07
C GLN A 89 -5.90 12.17 2.29
N ARG A 90 -4.99 12.63 1.42
CA ARG A 90 -5.17 13.88 0.64
C ARG A 90 -6.41 13.87 -0.25
N ILE A 91 -6.80 12.72 -0.78
CA ILE A 91 -8.02 12.61 -1.60
C ILE A 91 -9.25 12.88 -0.74
N ILE A 92 -9.30 12.32 0.47
CA ILE A 92 -10.38 12.54 1.42
C ILE A 92 -10.42 14.02 1.82
N ASP A 93 -9.26 14.62 2.09
CA ASP A 93 -9.17 16.02 2.52
C ASP A 93 -9.56 17.00 1.40
N ALA A 94 -9.15 16.72 0.15
CA ALA A 94 -9.49 17.53 -1.00
C ALA A 94 -10.99 17.50 -1.30
N VAL A 95 -11.63 16.33 -1.18
CA VAL A 95 -13.09 16.19 -1.30
C VAL A 95 -13.80 16.93 -0.17
N ALA A 96 -13.35 16.77 1.08
CA ALA A 96 -13.94 17.47 2.22
C ALA A 96 -13.84 19.00 2.07
N THR A 97 -12.70 19.51 1.63
CA THR A 97 -12.48 20.95 1.38
C THR A 97 -13.42 21.46 0.28
N ARG A 98 -13.53 20.73 -0.84
CA ARG A 98 -14.38 21.13 -1.97
C ARG A 98 -15.87 21.07 -1.66
N LEU A 99 -16.27 20.21 -0.71
CA LEU A 99 -17.64 20.09 -0.22
C LEU A 99 -17.90 20.93 1.04
N GLU A 100 -16.93 21.74 1.48
CA GLU A 100 -17.02 22.57 2.69
C GLU A 100 -17.41 21.77 3.95
N VAL A 101 -16.97 20.51 4.01
CA VAL A 101 -17.22 19.62 5.14
C VAL A 101 -16.14 19.84 6.21
N PRO A 102 -16.51 20.17 7.45
CA PRO A 102 -15.56 20.30 8.55
C PRO A 102 -14.81 18.97 8.80
N GLN A 103 -13.49 19.06 9.00
CA GLN A 103 -12.62 17.88 9.12
C GLN A 103 -13.00 16.97 10.29
N GLU A 104 -13.55 17.52 11.37
CA GLU A 104 -14.03 16.74 12.51
C GLU A 104 -15.19 15.80 12.16
N ARG A 105 -15.96 16.13 11.11
CA ARG A 105 -17.07 15.30 10.59
C ARG A 105 -16.61 14.26 9.57
N VAL A 106 -15.40 14.39 9.05
CA VAL A 106 -14.80 13.39 8.18
C VAL A 106 -14.44 12.15 9.01
N ILE A 107 -14.87 10.98 8.53
CA ILE A 107 -14.51 9.70 9.12
C ILE A 107 -13.42 9.09 8.24
N SER A 108 -12.19 9.10 8.72
CA SER A 108 -11.08 8.39 8.10
C SER A 108 -10.47 7.41 9.09
N ASN A 109 -10.27 6.18 8.64
CA ASN A 109 -9.51 5.18 9.35
C ASN A 109 -8.20 4.83 8.61
N LEU A 110 -7.85 5.64 7.59
CA LEU A 110 -6.76 5.38 6.67
C LEU A 110 -5.41 5.33 7.39
N ALA A 111 -5.21 6.17 8.40
CA ALA A 111 -4.02 6.15 9.27
C ALA A 111 -3.87 4.85 10.10
N ASN A 112 -4.94 4.08 10.27
CA ASN A 112 -4.92 2.82 11.05
C ASN A 112 -4.89 1.56 10.17
N TYR A 113 -5.55 1.61 9.01
CA TYR A 113 -5.77 0.40 8.19
C TYR A 113 -5.29 0.52 6.74
N GLY A 114 -4.81 1.70 6.32
CA GLY A 114 -4.50 1.96 4.92
C GLY A 114 -5.72 1.88 4.01
N ASN A 115 -5.52 1.89 2.70
CA ASN A 115 -6.58 1.71 1.73
C ASN A 115 -6.92 0.21 1.63
N THR A 116 -8.09 -0.17 2.14
CA THR A 116 -8.56 -1.57 2.17
C THR A 116 -9.56 -1.87 1.04
N SER A 117 -9.51 -1.09 -0.05
CA SER A 117 -10.45 -1.20 -1.17
C SER A 117 -11.90 -1.11 -0.68
N VAL A 118 -12.77 -2.03 -1.10
CA VAL A 118 -14.20 -2.12 -0.74
C VAL A 118 -14.46 -2.20 0.77
N ALA A 119 -13.49 -2.65 1.57
CA ALA A 119 -13.66 -2.74 3.02
C ALA A 119 -13.47 -1.40 3.75
N SER A 120 -12.99 -0.36 3.07
CA SER A 120 -12.60 0.90 3.74
C SER A 120 -13.79 1.61 4.38
N ILE A 121 -14.91 1.70 3.67
CA ILE A 121 -16.14 2.34 4.15
C ILE A 121 -16.76 1.56 5.33
N PRO A 122 -17.04 0.24 5.25
CA PRO A 122 -17.62 -0.49 6.36
C PRO A 122 -16.69 -0.52 7.60
N LEU A 123 -15.37 -0.63 7.42
CA LEU A 123 -14.42 -0.56 8.53
C LEU A 123 -14.39 0.82 9.20
N ALA A 124 -14.44 1.90 8.42
CA ALA A 124 -14.48 3.26 8.95
C ALA A 124 -15.78 3.50 9.72
N LEU A 125 -16.89 3.01 9.19
CA LEU A 125 -18.21 3.10 9.81
C LEU A 125 -18.29 2.31 11.12
N ASP A 126 -17.92 1.03 11.13
CA ASP A 126 -17.93 0.19 12.33
C ASP A 126 -17.12 0.84 13.47
N LYS A 127 -15.91 1.33 13.16
CA LYS A 127 -15.07 2.01 14.14
C LYS A 127 -15.70 3.32 14.64
N ALA A 128 -16.33 4.10 13.76
CA ALA A 128 -17.00 5.33 14.13
C ALA A 128 -18.24 5.10 15.01
N VAL A 129 -18.96 4.00 14.81
CA VAL A 129 -20.09 3.57 15.64
C VAL A 129 -19.60 3.10 17.00
N ARG A 130 -18.61 2.19 17.04
CA ARG A 130 -18.05 1.66 18.29
C ARG A 130 -17.41 2.72 19.18
N SER A 131 -16.84 3.76 18.58
CA SER A 131 -16.26 4.91 19.30
C SER A 131 -17.30 5.95 19.72
N GLY A 132 -18.58 5.78 19.37
CA GLY A 132 -19.66 6.72 19.69
C GLY A 132 -19.64 8.02 18.86
N LYS A 133 -18.77 8.11 17.85
CA LYS A 133 -18.72 9.24 16.91
C LYS A 133 -19.96 9.28 16.02
N VAL A 134 -20.50 8.10 15.69
CA VAL A 134 -21.79 7.93 15.01
C VAL A 134 -22.84 7.50 16.03
N LYS A 135 -24.01 8.16 16.03
CA LYS A 135 -25.12 7.90 16.95
C LYS A 135 -26.43 7.70 16.17
N PRO A 136 -27.43 7.00 16.72
CA PRO A 136 -28.76 6.94 16.13
C PRO A 136 -29.31 8.34 15.82
N GLY A 137 -29.98 8.47 14.68
CA GLY A 137 -30.45 9.71 14.10
C GLY A 137 -29.44 10.45 13.19
N HIS A 138 -28.13 10.15 13.27
CA HIS A 138 -27.12 10.81 12.43
C HIS A 138 -27.30 10.50 10.94
N MET A 139 -27.06 11.49 10.09
CA MET A 139 -26.98 11.30 8.64
C MET A 139 -25.54 11.01 8.25
N ILE A 140 -25.31 9.92 7.53
CA ILE A 140 -24.00 9.47 7.07
C ILE A 140 -24.00 9.55 5.56
N ALA A 141 -23.10 10.36 5.01
CA ALA A 141 -22.76 10.34 3.60
C ALA A 141 -21.50 9.48 3.41
N SER A 142 -21.56 8.54 2.48
CA SER A 142 -20.42 7.74 2.05
C SER A 142 -20.24 7.85 0.54
N ALA A 143 -18.98 7.85 0.11
CA ALA A 143 -18.62 7.83 -1.30
C ALA A 143 -17.39 6.94 -1.48
N GLY A 144 -17.41 6.10 -2.52
CA GLY A 144 -16.31 5.23 -2.92
C GLY A 144 -15.91 5.51 -4.35
N PHE A 145 -14.59 5.50 -4.60
CA PHE A 145 -14.00 5.62 -5.92
C PHE A 145 -13.08 4.42 -6.15
N GLY A 146 -13.28 3.70 -7.25
CA GLY A 146 -12.58 2.45 -7.57
C GLY A 146 -11.91 2.47 -8.94
N ALA A 147 -11.28 1.35 -9.28
CA ALA A 147 -10.64 1.16 -10.59
C ALA A 147 -11.63 1.40 -11.75
N ARG A 148 -11.10 1.81 -12.89
CA ARG A 148 -11.86 2.04 -14.13
C ARG A 148 -12.88 3.20 -14.04
N VAL A 149 -12.58 4.22 -13.23
CA VAL A 149 -13.41 5.44 -13.05
C VAL A 149 -14.83 5.11 -12.53
N THR A 150 -14.95 4.02 -11.79
CA THR A 150 -16.22 3.62 -11.19
C THR A 150 -16.37 4.29 -9.83
N TRP A 151 -17.51 4.91 -9.57
CA TRP A 151 -17.79 5.58 -8.31
C TRP A 151 -19.22 5.32 -7.85
N GLY A 152 -19.45 5.44 -6.55
CA GLY A 152 -20.77 5.31 -5.96
C GLY A 152 -20.85 6.07 -4.64
N SER A 153 -22.05 6.53 -4.31
CA SER A 153 -22.30 7.26 -3.07
C SER A 153 -23.63 6.85 -2.46
N ALA A 154 -23.72 6.89 -1.13
CA ALA A 154 -24.95 6.65 -0.40
C ALA A 154 -25.09 7.66 0.74
N ILE A 155 -26.33 8.07 1.00
CA ILE A 155 -26.69 8.82 2.20
C ILE A 155 -27.65 7.95 2.99
N VAL A 156 -27.29 7.66 4.23
CA VAL A 156 -28.09 6.80 5.12
C VAL A 156 -28.32 7.51 6.45
N ARG A 157 -29.52 7.36 7.01
CA ARG A 157 -29.76 7.71 8.42
C ARG A 157 -29.38 6.50 9.26
N TRP A 158 -28.49 6.71 10.23
CA TRP A 158 -28.07 5.67 11.16
C TRP A 158 -29.06 5.58 12.31
N GLY A 159 -29.42 4.36 12.75
CA GLY A 159 -30.37 4.15 13.86
C GLY A 159 -31.55 3.30 13.46
#